data_AF-U2E8Q1-F1
#
_entry.id   AF-U2E8Q1-F1
#
_cell.length_a   1.000
_cell.length_b   1.000
_cell.length_c   1.000
_cell.angle_alpha   90.00
_cell.angle_beta   90.00
_cell.angle_gamma   90.00
#
_symmetry.space_group_name_H-M   'P 1'
#
loop_
_entity.id
_entity.type
_entity.pdbx_description
1 polymer ?
#
loop_
_entity_poly.entity_id
_entity_poly.type
_entity_poly.pdbx_seq_one_letter_code
_entity_poly.pdbx_strand_id
1 'polypeptide(L)'
;MNKPGITPPTYVFGIVWTIMYILISFSVARTLTTNTEDNKRCYIILFILNYTLIQLYSYLQFGLKNLELAFINIMLVLVTSVLLYYFTKVINKKAAYILIPLILWVIYASFLQIGFLRLN
;
A
#
# COMPACT_ATOMS: atom_id res chain seq x y z
N MET A 1 0.29 23.59 7.58
CA MET A 1 -0.30 22.28 7.89
C MET A 1 0.13 21.85 9.28
N ASN A 2 -0.81 21.77 10.20
CA ASN A 2 -0.56 21.20 11.52
C ASN A 2 -0.34 19.70 11.37
N LYS A 3 0.74 19.18 11.96
CA LYS A 3 1.11 17.77 11.90
C LYS A 3 0.63 17.05 13.16
N PRO A 4 -0.07 15.91 13.06
CA PRO A 4 -0.41 15.13 14.24
C PRO A 4 0.87 14.62 14.92
N GLY A 5 0.85 14.51 16.25
CA GLY A 5 2.04 14.10 17.04
C GLY A 5 2.56 12.70 16.72
N ILE A 6 1.75 11.87 16.05
CA ILE A 6 2.13 10.55 15.55
C ILE A 6 2.92 10.58 14.24
N THR A 7 3.18 11.76 13.65
CA THR A 7 3.91 11.88 12.38
C THR A 7 5.37 11.47 12.57
N PRO A 8 5.87 10.43 11.88
CA PRO A 8 7.25 10.02 11.99
C PRO A 8 8.15 11.03 11.26
N PRO A 9 9.46 11.05 11.57
CA PRO A 9 10.42 11.87 10.85
C PRO A 9 10.39 11.59 9.34
N THR A 10 10.59 12.61 8.49
CA THR A 10 10.45 12.49 7.03
C THR A 10 11.32 11.39 6.42
N TYR A 11 12.51 11.15 6.95
CA TYR A 11 13.41 10.09 6.45
C TYR A 11 12.85 8.68 6.72
N VAL A 12 12.10 8.47 7.80
CA VAL A 12 11.48 7.18 8.14
C VAL A 12 10.47 6.80 7.06
N PHE A 13 9.71 7.78 6.56
CA PHE A 13 8.78 7.56 5.46
C PHE A 13 9.47 6.97 4.22
N GLY A 14 10.59 7.57 3.79
CA GLY A 14 11.32 7.08 2.62
C GLY A 14 11.87 5.67 2.80
N ILE A 15 12.43 5.38 3.99
CA ILE A 15 12.99 4.05 4.31
C ILE A 15 11.88 2.99 4.31
N VAL A 16 10.76 3.25 4.99
CA VAL A 16 9.67 2.28 5.11
C VAL A 16 9.06 1.97 3.75
N TRP A 17 8.78 2.99 2.92
CA TRP A 17 8.26 2.76 1.57
C TRP A 17 9.23 1.97 0.69
N THR A 18 10.54 2.24 0.79
CA THR A 18 11.56 1.48 0.06
C THR A 18 11.52 0.00 0.44
N ILE A 19 11.46 -0.30 1.74
CA ILE A 19 11.32 -1.68 2.23
C ILE A 19 10.03 -2.31 1.69
N MET A 20 8.90 -1.58 1.74
CA MET A 20 7.62 -2.08 1.23
C MET A 20 7.67 -2.42 -0.26
N TYR A 21 8.30 -1.57 -1.09
CA TYR A 21 8.43 -1.85 -2.53
C TYR A 21 9.25 -3.12 -2.80
N ILE A 22 10.30 -3.37 -2.03
CA ILE A 22 11.08 -4.61 -2.12
C ILE A 22 10.22 -5.82 -1.75
N LEU A 23 9.48 -5.73 -0.63
CA LEU A 23 8.61 -6.82 -0.16
C LEU A 23 7.48 -7.14 -1.15
N ILE A 24 6.84 -6.12 -1.71
CA ILE A 24 5.81 -6.28 -2.74
C ILE A 24 6.40 -6.97 -3.97
N SER A 25 7.52 -6.46 -4.48
CA SER A 25 8.17 -6.99 -5.68
C SER A 25 8.55 -8.46 -5.50
N PHE A 26 9.11 -8.80 -4.33
CA PHE A 26 9.47 -10.18 -4.01
C PHE A 26 8.24 -11.09 -3.88
N SER A 27 7.17 -10.63 -3.22
CA SER A 27 5.91 -11.37 -3.09
C SER A 27 5.28 -11.65 -4.46
N VAL A 28 5.22 -10.63 -5.32
CA VAL A 28 4.67 -10.75 -6.68
C VAL A 28 5.52 -11.69 -7.53
N ALA A 29 6.85 -11.56 -7.51
CA ALA A 29 7.75 -12.44 -8.24
C ALA A 29 7.54 -13.91 -7.84
N ARG A 30 7.47 -14.21 -6.53
CA ARG A 30 7.22 -15.57 -6.02
C ARG A 30 5.84 -16.11 -6.39
N THR A 31 4.85 -15.24 -6.50
CA THR A 31 3.48 -15.62 -6.86
C THR A 31 3.39 -15.97 -8.34
N LEU A 32 3.99 -15.15 -9.21
CA LEU A 32 3.96 -15.33 -10.67
C LEU A 32 4.75 -16.56 -11.14
N THR A 33 5.76 -17.01 -10.40
CA THR A 33 6.51 -18.24 -10.69
C THR A 33 5.74 -19.54 -10.39
N THR A 34 4.54 -19.45 -9.82
CA THR A 34 3.72 -20.63 -9.48
C THR A 34 2.85 -21.04 -10.68
N ASN A 35 2.75 -22.34 -10.98
CA ASN A 35 2.08 -22.90 -12.18
C ASN A 35 0.54 -22.87 -12.16
N THR A 36 -0.08 -21.91 -11.47
CA THR A 36 -1.54 -21.73 -11.46
C THR A 36 -1.94 -20.70 -12.51
N GLU A 37 -2.47 -21.14 -13.65
CA GLU A 37 -2.87 -20.27 -14.76
C GLU A 37 -4.15 -19.48 -14.47
N ASP A 38 -5.13 -20.09 -13.78
CA ASP A 38 -6.52 -19.62 -13.75
C ASP A 38 -6.79 -18.31 -13.02
N ASN A 39 -5.81 -17.68 -12.36
CA ASN A 39 -5.99 -16.41 -11.64
C ASN A 39 -4.89 -15.37 -11.85
N LYS A 40 -3.91 -15.63 -12.73
CA LYS A 40 -2.75 -14.73 -12.92
C LYS A 40 -3.14 -13.37 -13.49
N ARG A 41 -4.05 -13.30 -14.46
CA ARG A 41 -4.45 -12.02 -15.08
C ARG A 41 -5.13 -11.07 -14.08
N CYS A 42 -6.12 -11.56 -13.34
CA CYS A 42 -6.79 -10.78 -12.30
C CYS A 42 -5.81 -10.31 -11.23
N TYR A 43 -4.88 -11.18 -10.82
CA TYR A 43 -3.84 -10.85 -9.87
C TYR A 43 -2.91 -9.72 -10.36
N ILE A 44 -2.46 -9.79 -11.62
CA ILE A 44 -1.59 -8.76 -12.22
C ILE A 44 -2.32 -7.42 -12.30
N ILE A 45 -3.59 -7.41 -12.73
CA ILE A 45 -4.39 -6.18 -12.78
C ILE A 45 -4.52 -5.56 -11.39
N LEU A 46 -4.82 -6.38 -10.37
CA LEU A 46 -4.94 -5.94 -8.99
C LEU A 46 -3.61 -5.38 -8.45
N PHE A 47 -2.49 -6.04 -8.77
CA PHE A 47 -1.15 -5.56 -8.41
C PHE A 47 -0.85 -4.20 -9.04
N ILE A 48 -1.08 -4.04 -10.35
CA ILE A 48 -0.85 -2.77 -11.06
C ILE A 48 -1.72 -1.68 -10.45
N LEU A 49 -3.01 -1.96 -10.22
CA LEU A 49 -3.93 -1.01 -9.58
C LEU A 49 -3.41 -0.59 -8.20
N ASN A 50 -3.05 -1.55 -7.34
CA ASN A 50 -2.53 -1.27 -6.01
C ASN A 50 -1.26 -0.40 -6.07
N TYR A 51 -0.31 -0.74 -6.95
CA TYR A 51 0.92 0.01 -7.14
C TYR A 51 0.67 1.44 -7.62
N THR A 52 -0.21 1.62 -8.62
CA THR A 52 -0.60 2.95 -9.11
C THR A 52 -1.22 3.79 -8.00
N LEU A 53 -2.10 3.22 -7.17
CA LEU A 53 -2.70 3.93 -6.04
C LEU A 53 -1.67 4.33 -4.98
N ILE A 54 -0.68 3.48 -4.71
CA ILE A 54 0.44 3.81 -3.80
C ILE A 54 1.21 5.02 -4.31
N GLN A 55 1.51 5.08 -5.62
CA GLN A 55 2.21 6.24 -6.20
C GLN A 55 1.34 7.49 -6.22
N LEU A 56 0.05 7.33 -6.53
CA LEU A 56 -0.91 8.42 -6.56
C LEU A 56 -1.06 9.07 -5.18
N TYR A 57 -0.96 8.30 -4.09
CA TYR A 57 -1.01 8.84 -2.73
C TYR A 57 0.02 9.95 -2.51
N SER A 58 1.28 9.72 -2.89
CA SER A 58 2.36 10.70 -2.72
C SER A 58 2.09 11.97 -3.52
N TYR A 59 1.57 11.83 -4.74
CA TYR A 59 1.20 12.97 -5.59
C TYR A 59 0.04 13.79 -5.00
N LEU A 60 -1.02 13.12 -4.51
CA LEU A 60 -2.18 13.79 -3.91
C LEU A 60 -1.80 14.52 -2.62
N GLN A 61 -1.03 13.88 -1.75
CA GLN A 61 -0.65 14.42 -0.44
C GLN A 61 0.37 15.56 -0.54
N PHE A 62 1.44 15.39 -1.33
CA PHE A 62 2.55 16.34 -1.36
C PHE A 62 2.53 17.28 -2.57
N GLY A 63 2.07 16.79 -3.72
CA GLY A 63 1.98 17.57 -4.96
C GLY A 63 0.75 18.49 -4.92
N LEU A 64 -0.44 17.91 -4.90
CA LEU A 64 -1.70 18.67 -4.89
C LEU A 64 -2.06 19.22 -3.50
N LYS A 65 -1.46 18.68 -2.43
CA LYS A 65 -1.76 19.05 -1.03
C LYS A 65 -3.25 18.93 -0.68
N ASN A 66 -3.97 18.04 -1.37
CA ASN A 66 -5.39 17.80 -1.16
C ASN A 66 -5.56 16.64 -0.18
N LEU A 67 -5.84 16.98 1.08
CA LEU A 67 -5.93 16.01 2.17
C LEU A 67 -7.10 15.03 2.02
N GLU A 68 -8.23 15.49 1.49
CA GLU A 68 -9.45 14.67 1.31
C GLU A 68 -9.22 13.60 0.25
N LEU A 69 -8.67 13.98 -0.91
CA LEU A 69 -8.34 13.04 -1.97
C LEU A 69 -7.25 12.06 -1.52
N ALA A 70 -6.23 12.53 -0.81
CA ALA A 70 -5.21 11.65 -0.25
C ALA A 70 -5.78 10.64 0.75
N PHE A 71 -6.80 11.03 1.53
CA PHE A 71 -7.51 10.14 2.45
C PHE A 71 -8.33 9.07 1.72
N ILE A 72 -9.13 9.46 0.72
CA ILE A 72 -9.88 8.50 -0.09
C ILE A 72 -8.91 7.52 -0.78
N ASN A 73 -7.81 8.03 -1.31
CA ASN A 73 -6.82 7.20 -1.99
C ASN A 73 -6.12 6.22 -1.04
N ILE A 74 -5.71 6.63 0.17
CA ILE A 74 -5.05 5.70 1.11
C ILE A 74 -6.00 4.59 1.59
N MET A 75 -7.31 4.88 1.71
CA MET A 75 -8.32 3.85 1.96
C MET A 75 -8.41 2.86 0.80
N LEU A 76 -8.34 3.34 -0.44
CA LEU A 76 -8.35 2.48 -1.63
C LEU A 76 -7.08 1.63 -1.72
N VAL A 77 -5.92 2.18 -1.35
CA VAL A 77 -4.67 1.43 -1.18
C VAL A 77 -4.86 0.33 -0.13
N LEU A 78 -5.51 0.60 1.00
CA LEU A 78 -5.74 -0.39 2.05
C LEU A 78 -6.58 -1.57 1.53
N VAL A 79 -7.72 -1.28 0.90
CA VAL A 79 -8.61 -2.30 0.33
C VAL A 79 -7.89 -3.14 -0.71
N THR A 80 -7.20 -2.49 -1.65
CA THR A 80 -6.47 -3.20 -2.72
C THR A 80 -5.30 -4.02 -2.16
N SER A 81 -4.63 -3.56 -1.09
CA SER A 81 -3.54 -4.30 -0.43
C SER A 81 -4.06 -5.56 0.27
N VAL A 82 -5.22 -5.49 0.92
CA VAL A 82 -5.88 -6.64 1.56
C VAL A 82 -6.36 -7.64 0.50
N LEU A 83 -6.94 -7.17 -0.60
CA LEU A 83 -7.31 -8.03 -1.72
C LEU A 83 -6.07 -8.71 -2.31
N LEU A 84 -4.99 -7.96 -2.53
CA LEU A 84 -3.73 -8.49 -3.07
C LEU A 84 -3.21 -9.61 -2.16
N TYR A 85 -3.18 -9.39 -0.84
CA TYR A 85 -2.84 -10.40 0.15
C TYR A 85 -3.71 -11.66 0.03
N TYR A 86 -5.03 -11.52 -0.09
CA TYR A 86 -5.95 -12.65 -0.19
C TYR A 86 -5.68 -13.48 -1.45
N PHE A 87 -5.58 -12.83 -2.62
CA PHE A 87 -5.26 -13.52 -3.87
C PHE A 87 -3.87 -14.16 -3.85
N THR A 88 -2.87 -13.47 -3.30
CA THR A 88 -1.54 -14.05 -3.08
C THR A 88 -1.62 -15.28 -2.17
N LYS A 89 -2.45 -15.25 -1.12
CA LYS A 89 -2.57 -16.36 -0.15
C LYS A 89 -3.15 -17.62 -0.78
N VAL A 90 -4.09 -17.47 -1.71
CA VAL A 90 -4.67 -18.59 -2.46
C VAL A 90 -3.61 -19.27 -3.34
N ILE A 91 -2.71 -18.49 -3.95
CA ILE A 91 -1.67 -19.01 -4.86
C ILE A 91 -0.43 -19.49 -4.08
N ASN A 92 0.09 -18.67 -3.17
CA ASN A 92 1.32 -18.90 -2.42
C ASN A 92 1.24 -18.25 -1.02
N LYS A 93 0.89 -19.07 -0.02
CA LYS A 93 0.78 -18.65 1.39
C LYS A 93 2.03 -17.97 1.94
N LYS A 94 3.23 -18.42 1.55
CA LYS A 94 4.50 -17.84 2.02
C LYS A 94 4.70 -16.43 1.47
N ALA A 95 4.40 -16.23 0.18
CA ALA A 95 4.46 -14.90 -0.43
C ALA A 95 3.43 -13.94 0.18
N ALA A 96 2.25 -14.44 0.56
CA ALA A 96 1.21 -13.59 1.14
C ALA A 96 1.64 -12.97 2.47
N TYR A 97 2.33 -13.71 3.34
CA TYR A 97 2.80 -13.19 4.62
C TYR A 97 3.78 -12.01 4.48
N ILE A 98 4.48 -11.91 3.35
CA ILE A 98 5.40 -10.82 3.03
C ILE A 98 4.64 -9.49 2.82
N LEU A 99 3.34 -9.56 2.50
CA LEU A 99 2.47 -8.38 2.36
C LEU A 99 1.84 -7.91 3.68
N ILE A 100 2.00 -8.64 4.79
CA ILE A 100 1.46 -8.21 6.09
C ILE A 100 2.08 -6.88 6.56
N PRO A 101 3.42 -6.71 6.53
CA PRO A 101 4.04 -5.44 6.89
C PRO A 101 3.51 -4.25 6.08
N LEU A 102 3.19 -4.47 4.79
CA LEU A 102 2.57 -3.46 3.93
C LEU A 102 1.20 -3.03 4.45
N ILE A 103 0.33 -4.00 4.76
CA ILE A 103 -1.03 -3.70 5.25
C ILE A 103 -0.96 -2.94 6.58
N LEU A 104 -0.09 -3.37 7.50
CA LEU A 104 0.10 -2.68 8.78
C LEU A 104 0.57 -1.23 8.59
N TRP A 105 1.50 -1.00 7.65
CA TRP A 105 1.96 0.34 7.31
C TRP A 105 0.84 1.21 6.73
N VAL A 106 0.03 0.67 5.81
CA VAL A 106 -1.09 1.41 5.20
C VAL A 106 -2.18 1.73 6.23
N ILE A 107 -2.43 0.84 7.20
CA ILE A 107 -3.33 1.12 8.33
C ILE A 107 -2.78 2.30 9.15
N TYR A 108 -1.49 2.29 9.49
CA TYR A 108 -0.85 3.39 10.19
C TYR A 108 -0.93 4.71 9.40
N ALA A 109 -0.63 4.69 8.10
CA ALA A 109 -0.73 5.84 7.21
C ALA A 109 -2.18 6.38 7.13
N SER A 110 -3.17 5.49 7.15
CA SER A 110 -4.58 5.85 7.20
C SER A 110 -4.94 6.62 8.47
N PHE A 111 -4.50 6.15 9.64
CA PHE A 111 -4.67 6.88 10.90
C PHE A 111 -3.96 8.23 10.89
N LEU A 112 -2.76 8.29 10.32
CA LEU A 112 -2.03 9.54 10.16
C LEU A 112 -2.81 10.55 9.31
N GLN A 113 -3.42 10.10 8.21
CA GLN A 113 -4.20 10.95 7.33
C GLN A 113 -5.47 11.49 7.99
N ILE A 114 -6.12 10.70 8.84
CA ILE A 114 -7.22 11.19 9.69
C ILE A 114 -6.74 12.32 10.62
N GLY A 115 -5.54 12.17 11.19
CA GLY A 115 -4.92 13.21 12.01
C GLY A 115 -4.68 14.50 11.23
N PHE A 116 -4.22 14.41 9.98
CA PHE A 116 -4.07 15.57 9.10
C PHE A 116 -5.40 16.26 8.79
N LEU A 117 -6.44 15.50 8.45
CA LEU A 117 -7.78 16.02 8.18
C LEU A 117 -8.45 16.68 9.40
N ARG A 118 -8.16 16.21 10.61
CA ARG A 118 -8.75 16.80 11.83
C ARG A 118 -8.08 18.11 12.25
N LEU A 119 -6.83 18.34 11.84
CA LEU A 119 -6.01 19.45 12.31
C LEU A 119 -5.92 20.61 11.30
N ASN A 120 -6.48 20.46 10.11
CA ASN A 120 -6.47 21.43 9.01
C ASN A 120 -7.86 21.51 8.39
#